data_AF-A0A1C3KAS4-F1
#
_entry.id   AF-A0A1C3KAS4-F1
#
_cell.length_a   1.000
_cell.length_b   1.000
_cell.length_c   1.000
_cell.angle_alpha   90.00
_cell.angle_beta   90.00
_cell.angle_gamma   90.00
#
_symmetry.space_group_name_H-M   'P 1'
#
loop_
_entity.id
_entity.type
_entity.pdbx_description
1 polymer ?
#
loop_
_entity_poly.entity_id
_entity_poly.type
_entity_poly.pdbx_seq_one_letter_code
_entity_poly.pdbx_strand_id
1 'polypeptide(L)'
;MDGWVLVQGKHRVREKNCRNRKEGRATDELLNTTLGEREEEEYNDDKKNLKTRKCTYSINRNNRDNIYKEIKKIMSLLEKTEFFENFQKKFNKIYKHEIKIVGAICLGLGSLRDQNLNSKRACMYQLCFILLVKNIYTIDKIFIYDPKITKMEQGVYSILNIQVLSCKGIYKKSNFESDTQTAHVGEEKTFHHTTIKLNKNERMLLFMPHCDICLYGEVLYNIFIYEQLRYANVHFFFNLDNTIFLGNSFDYYKERIFLYKPFGLPSYIIQMLQENEDILNLKINETNSFQLQKNFKYSHFIFYILNFSKQVNFPVYFEQISAFNDLAIVLFCKIPNKPIFWATVYKFLLGQAKI
;
A
#
# COMPACT_ATOMS: atom_id res chain seq x y z
N MET A 1 7.37 23.05 0.96
CA MET A 1 8.38 22.00 0.68
C MET A 1 7.64 20.69 0.46
N ASP A 2 7.96 19.98 -0.62
CA ASP A 2 7.15 18.85 -1.10
C ASP A 2 7.35 17.58 -0.26
N GLY A 3 6.26 17.11 0.34
CA GLY A 3 6.21 15.83 1.05
C GLY A 3 6.19 14.67 0.04
N TRP A 4 7.34 14.05 -0.18
CA TRP A 4 7.48 12.85 -0.99
C TRP A 4 7.37 11.60 -0.13
N VAL A 5 6.38 10.75 -0.41
CA VAL A 5 6.29 9.37 0.12
C VAL A 5 7.30 8.50 -0.62
N LEU A 6 8.30 7.97 0.10
CA LEU A 6 9.43 7.23 -0.45
C LEU A 6 9.53 5.84 0.20
N VAL A 7 8.80 4.87 -0.38
CA VAL A 7 8.91 3.46 -0.01
C VAL A 7 10.25 2.92 -0.53
N GLN A 8 11.28 2.94 0.31
CA GLN A 8 12.58 2.37 -0.02
C GLN A 8 12.51 0.84 -0.11
N GLY A 9 12.90 0.29 -1.26
CA GLY A 9 13.05 -1.16 -1.43
C GLY A 9 14.24 -1.68 -0.62
N LYS A 10 14.00 -2.62 0.31
CA LYS A 10 15.06 -3.28 1.09
C LYS A 10 15.97 -4.09 0.17
N HIS A 11 17.17 -3.60 -0.10
CA HIS A 11 18.23 -4.38 -0.72
C HIS A 11 18.69 -5.51 0.21
N ARG A 12 18.55 -6.77 -0.22
CA ARG A 12 19.35 -7.87 0.30
C ARG A 12 20.70 -7.88 -0.42
N VAL A 13 21.75 -7.49 0.27
CA VAL A 13 23.13 -7.78 -0.17
C VAL A 13 23.31 -9.30 -0.07
N ARG A 14 23.65 -9.95 -1.18
CA ARG A 14 24.16 -11.33 -1.19
C ARG A 14 25.67 -11.25 -1.34
N GLU A 15 26.39 -11.59 -0.28
CA GLU A 15 27.83 -11.83 -0.37
C GLU A 15 28.09 -13.03 -1.28
N LYS A 16 29.05 -12.86 -2.20
CA LYS A 16 29.46 -13.88 -3.15
C LYS A 16 30.66 -14.65 -2.59
N ASN A 17 30.42 -15.71 -1.83
CA ASN A 17 31.47 -16.66 -1.47
C ASN A 17 31.59 -17.77 -2.52
N CYS A 18 32.53 -17.60 -3.46
CA CYS A 18 32.91 -18.63 -4.39
C CYS A 18 33.93 -19.59 -3.74
N ARG A 19 33.54 -20.84 -3.48
CA ARG A 19 34.50 -21.96 -3.33
C ARG A 19 34.00 -23.18 -4.08
N ASN A 20 34.76 -23.57 -5.10
CA ASN A 20 34.58 -24.83 -5.81
C ASN A 20 35.02 -26.01 -4.93
N ARG A 21 34.22 -27.07 -4.88
CA ARG A 21 34.71 -28.45 -4.85
C ARG A 21 33.70 -29.35 -5.56
N LYS A 22 34.19 -30.14 -6.53
CA LYS A 22 33.45 -31.20 -7.22
C LYS A 22 33.50 -32.49 -6.39
N GLU A 23 32.77 -33.50 -6.88
CA GLU A 23 32.65 -34.91 -6.44
C GLU A 23 31.41 -35.19 -5.57
N GLY A 24 30.44 -36.01 -5.98
CA GLY A 24 30.18 -36.58 -7.32
C GLY A 24 29.08 -37.66 -7.32
N ARG A 25 28.33 -37.81 -8.43
CA ARG A 25 27.32 -38.87 -8.76
C ARG A 25 26.13 -39.01 -7.75
N ALA A 26 24.88 -39.27 -8.12
CA ALA A 26 24.06 -39.16 -9.34
C ALA A 26 22.57 -39.20 -8.84
N THR A 27 21.47 -39.16 -9.60
CA THR A 27 21.14 -39.16 -11.06
C THR A 27 19.86 -38.33 -11.23
N ASP A 28 19.76 -37.52 -12.29
CA ASP A 28 18.48 -37.06 -12.89
C ASP A 28 18.80 -36.36 -14.22
N GLU A 29 18.49 -36.99 -15.36
CA GLU A 29 18.72 -36.39 -16.69
C GLU A 29 17.46 -35.70 -17.22
N LEU A 30 17.46 -34.38 -17.10
CA LEU A 30 16.57 -33.49 -17.84
C LEU A 30 17.17 -33.22 -19.23
N LEU A 31 16.55 -33.74 -20.29
CA LEU A 31 17.05 -33.55 -21.65
C LEU A 31 16.75 -32.15 -22.19
N ASN A 32 17.78 -31.30 -22.19
CA ASN A 32 17.87 -30.17 -23.12
C ASN A 32 18.21 -30.69 -24.52
N THR A 33 17.56 -30.16 -25.56
CA THR A 33 18.06 -30.29 -26.94
C THR A 33 18.61 -28.96 -27.44
N THR A 34 19.93 -28.98 -27.57
CA THR A 34 20.83 -28.05 -28.26
C THR A 34 20.27 -27.42 -29.53
N LEU A 35 20.50 -26.12 -29.73
CA LEU A 35 20.75 -25.54 -31.05
C LEU A 35 22.00 -24.68 -30.96
N GLY A 36 23.06 -25.12 -31.64
CA GLY A 36 24.30 -24.38 -31.80
C GLY A 36 24.22 -23.35 -32.92
N GLU A 37 25.19 -22.46 -32.93
CA GLU A 37 25.29 -21.35 -33.88
C GLU A 37 25.54 -21.84 -35.33
N ARG A 38 24.77 -21.28 -36.26
CA ARG A 38 25.20 -21.09 -37.65
C ARG A 38 24.69 -19.73 -38.12
N GLU A 39 25.61 -18.93 -38.63
CA GLU A 39 25.30 -17.75 -39.42
C GLU A 39 24.77 -18.20 -40.78
N GLU A 40 23.65 -17.63 -41.24
CA GLU A 40 23.51 -17.07 -42.59
C GLU A 40 22.11 -16.46 -42.84
N GLU A 41 22.12 -15.46 -43.71
CA GLU A 41 20.99 -14.86 -44.47
C GLU A 41 19.88 -14.06 -43.74
N GLU A 42 20.02 -12.76 -43.91
CA GLU A 42 19.06 -11.68 -43.71
C GLU A 42 17.81 -11.82 -44.60
N TYR A 43 16.69 -12.40 -44.10
CA TYR A 43 15.41 -12.37 -44.82
C TYR A 43 14.15 -12.33 -43.92
N ASN A 44 13.36 -11.25 -44.05
CA ASN A 44 11.96 -11.08 -43.61
C ASN A 44 11.60 -11.25 -42.10
N ASP A 45 12.05 -10.31 -41.25
CA ASP A 45 11.78 -10.32 -39.80
C ASP A 45 10.33 -9.90 -39.40
N ASP A 46 9.60 -9.15 -40.23
CA ASP A 46 8.26 -8.62 -39.87
C ASP A 46 7.20 -9.70 -39.64
N LYS A 47 7.12 -10.73 -40.49
CA LYS A 47 6.09 -11.78 -40.36
C LYS A 47 6.32 -12.70 -39.16
N LYS A 48 7.58 -12.91 -38.76
CA LYS A 48 7.97 -13.72 -37.59
C LYS A 48 7.61 -12.95 -36.32
N ASN A 49 8.01 -11.69 -36.22
CA ASN A 49 7.62 -10.80 -35.13
C ASN A 49 6.10 -10.63 -34.99
N LEU A 50 5.34 -10.52 -36.10
CA LEU A 50 3.89 -10.40 -36.04
C LEU A 50 3.21 -11.67 -35.51
N LYS A 51 3.70 -12.87 -35.89
CA LYS A 51 3.20 -14.15 -35.35
C LYS A 51 3.51 -14.29 -33.86
N THR A 52 4.75 -13.99 -33.44
CA THR A 52 5.14 -14.03 -32.02
C THR A 52 4.30 -13.05 -31.20
N ARG A 53 4.16 -11.79 -31.64
CA ARG A 53 3.31 -10.78 -30.99
C ARG A 53 1.84 -11.21 -30.90
N LYS A 54 1.26 -11.80 -31.95
CA LYS A 54 -0.11 -12.36 -31.93
C LYS A 54 -0.25 -13.52 -30.95
N CYS A 55 0.74 -14.41 -30.86
CA CYS A 55 0.76 -15.53 -29.92
C CYS A 55 0.90 -15.06 -28.46
N THR A 56 1.82 -14.12 -28.19
CA THR A 56 1.94 -13.51 -26.86
C THR A 56 0.69 -12.72 -26.46
N TYR A 57 -0.01 -12.10 -27.42
CA TYR A 57 -1.29 -11.42 -27.18
C TYR A 57 -2.41 -12.41 -26.86
N SER A 58 -2.56 -13.52 -27.60
CA SER A 58 -3.60 -14.52 -27.34
C SER A 58 -3.38 -15.25 -26.01
N ILE A 59 -2.14 -15.63 -25.68
CA ILE A 59 -1.78 -16.20 -24.37
C ILE A 59 -2.11 -15.22 -23.24
N ASN A 60 -1.78 -13.94 -23.39
CA ASN A 60 -2.13 -12.92 -22.39
C ASN A 60 -3.64 -12.68 -22.27
N ARG A 61 -4.41 -12.80 -23.35
CA ARG A 61 -5.87 -12.70 -23.33
C ARG A 61 -6.50 -13.89 -22.58
N ASN A 62 -6.14 -15.11 -22.95
CA ASN A 62 -6.62 -16.33 -22.29
C ASN A 62 -6.30 -16.33 -20.77
N ASN A 63 -5.11 -15.87 -20.39
CA ASN A 63 -4.72 -15.73 -18.98
C ASN A 63 -5.56 -14.68 -18.22
N ARG A 64 -5.94 -13.56 -18.85
CA ARG A 64 -6.83 -12.55 -18.23
C ARG A 64 -8.24 -13.10 -18.04
N ASP A 65 -8.78 -13.77 -19.07
CA ASP A 65 -10.13 -14.33 -19.03
C ASP A 65 -10.25 -15.43 -17.97
N ASN A 66 -9.20 -16.24 -17.79
CA ASN A 66 -9.12 -17.25 -16.72
C ASN A 66 -9.09 -16.61 -15.32
N ILE A 67 -8.26 -15.59 -15.09
CA ILE A 67 -8.23 -14.85 -13.82
C ILE A 67 -9.59 -14.20 -13.52
N TYR A 68 -10.25 -13.62 -14.52
CA TYR A 68 -11.57 -13.01 -14.36
C TYR A 68 -12.66 -14.03 -13.98
N LYS A 69 -12.63 -15.23 -14.57
CA LYS A 69 -13.50 -16.36 -14.18
C LYS A 69 -13.20 -16.84 -12.76
N GLU A 70 -11.92 -16.94 -12.39
CA GLU A 70 -11.48 -17.31 -11.03
C GLU A 70 -11.97 -16.31 -9.99
N ILE A 71 -11.84 -15.00 -10.25
CA ILE A 71 -12.38 -13.92 -9.41
C ILE A 71 -13.89 -14.07 -9.21
N LYS A 72 -14.68 -14.24 -10.30
CA LYS A 72 -16.13 -14.45 -10.18
C LYS A 72 -16.49 -15.67 -9.33
N LYS A 73 -15.76 -16.78 -9.49
CA LYS A 73 -15.96 -18.00 -8.70
C LYS A 73 -15.66 -17.75 -7.21
N ILE A 74 -14.52 -17.13 -6.90
CA ILE A 74 -14.12 -16.86 -5.52
C ILE A 74 -15.06 -15.85 -4.85
N MET A 75 -15.49 -14.80 -5.56
CA MET A 75 -16.51 -13.87 -5.06
C MET A 75 -17.82 -14.58 -4.69
N SER A 76 -18.37 -15.41 -5.57
CA SER A 76 -19.64 -16.11 -5.31
C SER A 76 -19.55 -17.16 -4.18
N LEU A 77 -18.35 -17.69 -3.90
CA LEU A 77 -18.10 -18.54 -2.74
C LEU A 77 -17.93 -17.71 -1.46
N LEU A 78 -17.13 -16.65 -1.51
CA LEU A 78 -16.84 -15.77 -0.38
C LEU A 78 -18.10 -15.09 0.16
N GLU A 79 -18.99 -14.64 -0.74
CA GLU A 79 -20.29 -14.03 -0.38
C GLU A 79 -21.16 -14.93 0.50
N LYS A 80 -21.01 -16.26 0.38
CA LYS A 80 -21.77 -17.27 1.14
C LYS A 80 -21.06 -17.73 2.42
N THR A 81 -19.90 -17.17 2.74
CA THR A 81 -19.16 -17.56 3.95
C THR A 81 -19.72 -16.87 5.19
N GLU A 82 -19.68 -17.57 6.33
CA GLU A 82 -19.98 -16.98 7.64
C GLU A 82 -19.08 -15.75 7.92
N PHE A 83 -17.82 -15.80 7.47
CA PHE A 83 -16.89 -14.66 7.45
C PHE A 83 -17.51 -13.42 6.80
N PHE A 84 -18.07 -13.55 5.59
CA PHE A 84 -18.58 -12.40 4.87
C PHE A 84 -19.93 -11.91 5.40
N GLU A 85 -20.81 -12.83 5.80
CA GLU A 85 -22.09 -12.51 6.47
C GLU A 85 -21.83 -11.74 7.78
N ASN A 86 -20.90 -12.22 8.60
CA ASN A 86 -20.51 -11.55 9.83
C ASN A 86 -19.84 -10.19 9.53
N PHE A 87 -19.04 -10.07 8.46
CA PHE A 87 -18.47 -8.78 8.05
C PHE A 87 -19.59 -7.78 7.71
N GLN A 88 -20.56 -8.16 6.87
CA GLN A 88 -21.72 -7.33 6.54
C GLN A 88 -22.48 -6.91 7.81
N LYS A 89 -22.73 -7.83 8.76
CA LYS A 89 -23.37 -7.51 10.05
C LYS A 89 -22.61 -6.46 10.86
N LYS A 90 -21.26 -6.47 10.87
CA LYS A 90 -20.47 -5.44 11.58
C LYS A 90 -20.36 -4.14 10.78
N PHE A 91 -20.19 -4.23 9.46
CA PHE A 91 -20.09 -3.06 8.58
C PHE A 91 -21.41 -2.28 8.52
N ASN A 92 -22.56 -2.95 8.42
CA ASN A 92 -23.88 -2.31 8.42
C ASN A 92 -24.22 -1.60 9.75
N LYS A 93 -23.64 -2.03 10.88
CA LYS A 93 -23.78 -1.32 12.18
C LYS A 93 -22.97 -0.02 12.23
N ILE A 94 -22.02 0.15 11.32
CA ILE A 94 -21.12 1.31 11.20
C ILE A 94 -21.60 2.24 10.08
N TYR A 95 -21.95 1.66 8.94
CA TYR A 95 -22.43 2.33 7.75
C TYR A 95 -23.85 2.85 7.97
N LYS A 96 -23.97 4.17 8.16
CA LYS A 96 -25.26 4.86 8.16
C LYS A 96 -25.67 5.16 6.73
N HIS A 97 -26.96 4.99 6.39
CA HIS A 97 -27.48 5.22 5.03
C HIS A 97 -27.21 6.64 4.46
N GLU A 98 -26.96 7.62 5.31
CA GLU A 98 -26.60 9.00 4.93
C GLU A 98 -25.14 9.17 4.44
N ILE A 99 -24.29 8.15 4.63
CA ILE A 99 -22.86 8.20 4.33
C ILE A 99 -22.60 7.53 2.96
N LYS A 100 -22.11 8.26 1.97
CA LYS A 100 -21.71 7.69 0.68
C LYS A 100 -20.23 7.27 0.69
N ILE A 101 -19.92 6.03 0.34
CA ILE A 101 -18.52 5.61 0.07
C ILE A 101 -18.23 5.82 -1.42
N VAL A 102 -17.51 6.89 -1.76
CA VAL A 102 -17.24 7.26 -3.17
C VAL A 102 -16.08 6.49 -3.80
N GLY A 103 -15.27 5.82 -2.98
CA GLY A 103 -14.16 5.03 -3.47
C GLY A 103 -13.56 4.11 -2.43
N ALA A 104 -12.77 3.16 -2.91
CA ALA A 104 -11.88 2.36 -2.09
C ALA A 104 -10.44 2.48 -2.61
N ILE A 105 -9.49 2.83 -1.74
CA ILE A 105 -8.05 2.80 -2.01
C ILE A 105 -7.49 1.53 -1.36
N CYS A 106 -6.93 0.63 -2.15
CA CYS A 106 -6.37 -0.63 -1.70
C CYS A 106 -4.84 -0.57 -1.77
N LEU A 107 -4.17 -0.65 -0.62
CA LEU A 107 -2.71 -0.64 -0.52
C LEU A 107 -2.22 -2.00 -0.02
N GLY A 108 -1.13 -2.50 -0.61
CA GLY A 108 -0.45 -3.70 -0.10
C GLY A 108 -1.19 -5.02 -0.35
N LEU A 109 -1.98 -5.13 -1.42
CA LEU A 109 -2.68 -6.37 -1.79
C LEU A 109 -1.75 -7.47 -2.35
N GLY A 110 -0.48 -7.17 -2.62
CA GLY A 110 0.44 -8.07 -3.32
C GLY A 110 0.20 -8.14 -4.82
N SER A 111 0.41 -9.32 -5.40
CA SER A 111 0.31 -9.56 -6.85
C SER A 111 -0.50 -10.82 -7.15
N LEU A 112 -1.35 -10.75 -8.18
CA LEU A 112 -2.10 -11.88 -8.74
C LEU A 112 -1.19 -12.88 -9.47
N ARG A 113 0.11 -12.56 -9.57
CA ARG A 113 1.15 -13.33 -10.22
C ARG A 113 2.35 -13.60 -9.31
N ASP A 114 2.20 -13.43 -8.00
CA ASP A 114 3.24 -13.78 -7.04
C ASP A 114 3.64 -15.27 -7.20
N GLN A 115 4.94 -15.55 -7.15
CA GLN A 115 5.47 -16.91 -7.27
C GLN A 115 5.15 -17.74 -6.02
N ASN A 116 4.98 -17.10 -4.86
CA ASN A 116 4.49 -17.76 -3.67
C ASN A 116 2.98 -17.97 -3.79
N LEU A 117 2.57 -19.25 -3.87
CA LEU A 117 1.17 -19.62 -4.06
C LEU A 117 0.24 -19.11 -2.94
N ASN A 118 0.72 -19.01 -1.70
CA ASN A 118 -0.05 -18.48 -0.59
C ASN A 118 -0.22 -16.96 -0.73
N SER A 119 0.84 -16.22 -1.07
CA SER A 119 0.75 -14.78 -1.36
C SER A 119 -0.17 -14.47 -2.54
N LYS A 120 -0.11 -15.28 -3.61
CA LYS A 120 -1.02 -15.16 -4.76
C LYS A 120 -2.48 -15.41 -4.36
N ARG A 121 -2.75 -16.47 -3.58
CA ARG A 121 -4.09 -16.78 -3.06
C ARG A 121 -4.61 -15.69 -2.14
N ALA A 122 -3.78 -15.18 -1.23
CA ALA A 122 -4.09 -14.05 -0.35
C ALA A 122 -4.52 -12.81 -1.15
N CYS A 123 -3.70 -12.40 -2.12
CA CYS A 123 -4.00 -11.30 -3.04
C CYS A 123 -5.35 -11.49 -3.75
N MET A 124 -5.60 -12.70 -4.27
CA MET A 124 -6.85 -13.04 -4.95
C MET A 124 -8.06 -12.95 -4.00
N TYR A 125 -7.98 -13.50 -2.79
CA TYR A 125 -9.04 -13.44 -1.78
C TYR A 125 -9.33 -12.01 -1.34
N GLN A 126 -8.30 -11.21 -1.06
CA GLN A 126 -8.44 -9.80 -0.67
C GLN A 126 -9.06 -8.96 -1.80
N LEU A 127 -8.65 -9.21 -3.05
CA LEU A 127 -9.23 -8.56 -4.22
C LEU A 127 -10.72 -8.92 -4.40
N CYS A 128 -11.06 -10.20 -4.27
CA CYS A 128 -12.45 -10.66 -4.34
C CYS A 128 -13.31 -10.07 -3.20
N PHE A 129 -12.74 -9.99 -1.99
CA PHE A 129 -13.38 -9.35 -0.84
C PHE A 129 -13.71 -7.89 -1.12
N ILE A 130 -12.74 -7.05 -1.51
CA ILE A 130 -13.02 -5.63 -1.76
C ILE A 130 -13.92 -5.41 -2.99
N LEU A 131 -13.93 -6.33 -3.96
CA LEU A 131 -14.89 -6.31 -5.07
C LEU A 131 -16.32 -6.64 -4.62
N LEU A 132 -16.52 -7.58 -3.69
CA LEU A 132 -17.84 -7.82 -3.08
C LEU A 132 -18.31 -6.60 -2.30
N VAL A 133 -17.43 -6.03 -1.46
CA VAL A 133 -17.72 -4.78 -0.72
C VAL A 133 -18.10 -3.65 -1.68
N LYS A 134 -17.38 -3.49 -2.81
CA LYS A 134 -17.76 -2.54 -3.87
C LYS A 134 -19.17 -2.76 -4.40
N ASN A 135 -19.53 -4.00 -4.71
CA ASN A 135 -20.83 -4.31 -5.31
C ASN A 135 -21.99 -4.06 -4.33
N ILE A 136 -21.84 -4.49 -3.07
CA ILE A 136 -22.89 -4.41 -2.05
C ILE A 136 -23.11 -2.98 -1.53
N TYR A 137 -22.03 -2.20 -1.40
CA TYR A 137 -22.08 -0.81 -0.90
C TYR A 137 -21.99 0.22 -2.03
N THR A 138 -22.17 -0.21 -3.29
CA THR A 138 -22.20 0.63 -4.50
C THR A 138 -21.03 1.62 -4.57
N ILE A 139 -19.81 1.15 -4.32
CA ILE A 139 -18.61 1.99 -4.31
C ILE A 139 -18.22 2.34 -5.75
N ASP A 140 -18.28 3.63 -6.12
CA ASP A 140 -18.11 4.07 -7.51
C ASP A 140 -16.81 3.53 -8.15
N LYS A 141 -15.67 3.60 -7.42
CA LYS A 141 -14.35 3.26 -7.97
C LYS A 141 -13.40 2.61 -6.96
N ILE A 142 -12.62 1.62 -7.42
CA ILE A 142 -11.49 1.06 -6.66
C ILE A 142 -10.19 1.58 -7.29
N PHE A 143 -9.27 1.97 -6.42
CA PHE A 143 -7.89 2.32 -6.73
C PHE A 143 -6.98 1.29 -6.05
N ILE A 144 -5.94 0.82 -6.73
CA ILE A 144 -5.01 -0.18 -6.17
C ILE A 144 -3.56 0.27 -6.30
N TYR A 145 -2.79 0.11 -5.24
CA TYR A 145 -1.33 0.26 -5.25
C TYR A 145 -0.65 -0.90 -4.52
N ASP A 146 0.29 -1.54 -5.22
CA ASP A 146 1.29 -2.40 -4.62
C ASP A 146 2.56 -2.37 -5.49
N PRO A 147 3.77 -2.24 -4.92
CA PRO A 147 5.02 -2.27 -5.68
C PRO A 147 5.24 -3.53 -6.53
N LYS A 148 4.56 -4.64 -6.22
CA LYS A 148 4.62 -5.90 -6.98
C LYS A 148 3.74 -5.90 -8.24
N ILE A 149 2.79 -4.98 -8.39
CA ILE A 149 1.86 -4.98 -9.53
C ILE A 149 2.59 -4.68 -10.84
N THR A 150 2.49 -5.60 -11.79
CA THR A 150 3.14 -5.52 -13.10
C THR A 150 2.19 -4.98 -14.18
N LYS A 151 2.77 -4.53 -15.32
CA LYS A 151 2.00 -4.14 -16.52
C LYS A 151 1.04 -5.22 -17.03
N MET A 152 1.31 -6.49 -16.75
CA MET A 152 0.44 -7.58 -17.19
C MET A 152 -0.84 -7.68 -16.35
N GLU A 153 -0.79 -7.32 -15.07
CA GLU A 153 -1.95 -7.28 -14.17
C GLU A 153 -2.83 -6.04 -14.39
N GLN A 154 -2.25 -4.92 -14.87
CA GLN A 154 -3.03 -3.74 -15.28
C GLN A 154 -4.15 -4.10 -16.27
N GLY A 155 -3.93 -5.09 -17.15
CA GLY A 155 -4.95 -5.61 -18.06
C GLY A 155 -6.10 -6.37 -17.38
N VAL A 156 -5.86 -7.01 -16.22
CA VAL A 156 -6.90 -7.64 -15.38
C VAL A 156 -7.68 -6.56 -14.62
N TYR A 157 -6.96 -5.63 -13.98
CA TYR A 157 -7.57 -4.53 -13.22
C TYR A 157 -8.45 -3.62 -14.11
N SER A 158 -8.06 -3.39 -15.35
CA SER A 158 -8.87 -2.67 -16.34
C SER A 158 -10.24 -3.33 -16.61
N ILE A 159 -10.28 -4.66 -16.76
CA ILE A 159 -11.53 -5.43 -16.97
C ILE A 159 -12.46 -5.32 -15.74
N LEU A 160 -11.89 -5.17 -14.55
CA LEU A 160 -12.61 -5.05 -13.28
C LEU A 160 -13.02 -3.60 -12.95
N ASN A 161 -12.74 -2.64 -13.84
CA ASN A 161 -12.88 -1.20 -13.58
C ASN A 161 -12.18 -0.77 -12.27
N ILE A 162 -10.91 -1.19 -12.15
CA ILE A 162 -9.99 -0.85 -11.07
C ILE A 162 -8.86 0.01 -11.64
N GLN A 163 -8.63 1.18 -11.05
CA GLN A 163 -7.53 2.06 -11.44
C GLN A 163 -6.26 1.71 -10.68
N VAL A 164 -5.22 1.24 -11.38
CA VAL A 164 -3.88 1.08 -10.79
C VAL A 164 -3.26 2.46 -10.57
N LEU A 165 -2.86 2.73 -9.33
CA LEU A 165 -2.13 3.92 -8.93
C LEU A 165 -0.65 3.74 -9.28
N SER A 166 0.00 4.80 -9.74
CA SER A 166 1.44 4.84 -9.98
C SER A 166 2.11 5.77 -8.98
N CYS A 167 3.18 5.34 -8.32
CA CYS A 167 4.10 6.29 -7.70
C CYS A 167 4.89 7.02 -8.81
N LYS A 168 5.32 8.26 -8.57
CA LYS A 168 6.21 8.93 -9.53
C LYS A 168 7.49 8.13 -9.59
N GLY A 169 7.80 7.59 -10.77
CA GLY A 169 9.07 6.93 -10.99
C GLY A 169 10.17 7.97 -10.93
N ILE A 170 11.10 7.82 -9.97
CA ILE A 170 12.48 8.19 -10.26
C ILE A 170 12.86 7.27 -11.42
N TYR A 171 12.90 7.82 -12.63
CA TYR A 171 13.48 7.13 -13.77
C TYR A 171 14.90 6.73 -13.37
N LYS A 172 15.21 5.43 -13.43
CA LYS A 172 16.59 4.98 -13.30
C LYS A 172 17.38 5.71 -14.39
N LYS A 173 18.29 6.60 -14.00
CA LYS A 173 19.54 6.75 -14.75
C LYS A 173 20.17 5.36 -14.72
N SER A 174 20.06 4.65 -15.84
CA SER A 174 20.93 3.51 -16.09
C SER A 174 22.33 4.07 -16.18
N ASN A 175 23.18 3.75 -15.19
CA ASN A 175 24.62 3.95 -15.31
C ASN A 175 25.10 3.04 -16.44
N PHE A 176 25.19 3.59 -17.65
CA PHE A 176 26.41 3.43 -18.44
C PHE A 176 27.20 4.71 -18.24
N GLU A 177 28.51 4.54 -18.04
CA GLU A 177 29.45 5.62 -17.79
C GLU A 177 29.69 6.44 -19.06
N SER A 178 30.20 7.67 -18.87
CA SER A 178 30.85 8.52 -19.88
C SER A 178 30.27 8.51 -21.30
N ASP A 179 29.55 9.58 -21.66
CA ASP A 179 30.29 10.71 -22.23
C ASP A 179 29.52 12.03 -22.22
N THR A 180 30.28 13.12 -22.40
CA THR A 180 29.80 14.50 -22.35
C THR A 180 29.04 14.89 -23.61
N GLN A 181 27.73 15.14 -23.48
CA GLN A 181 27.04 16.11 -24.34
C GLN A 181 25.71 16.61 -23.75
N THR A 182 25.52 17.93 -23.90
CA THR A 182 24.26 18.70 -23.84
C THR A 182 23.03 18.03 -23.23
N ALA A 183 22.62 18.54 -22.07
CA ALA A 183 21.33 18.23 -21.46
C ALA A 183 20.17 18.68 -22.37
N HIS A 184 19.66 17.76 -23.19
CA HIS A 184 18.33 17.91 -23.74
C HIS A 184 17.33 17.96 -22.58
N VAL A 185 16.62 19.08 -22.49
CA VAL A 185 15.45 19.25 -21.63
C VAL A 185 14.37 18.31 -22.16
N GLY A 186 14.41 17.06 -21.70
CA GLY A 186 13.41 16.04 -22.02
C GLY A 186 12.06 16.48 -21.48
N GLU A 187 11.10 16.64 -22.38
CA GLU A 187 9.77 17.18 -22.12
C GLU A 187 9.16 16.66 -20.82
N GLU A 188 8.71 17.57 -19.95
CA GLU A 188 7.79 17.22 -18.88
C GLU A 188 6.51 16.67 -19.52
N LYS A 189 6.39 15.34 -19.56
CA LYS A 189 5.10 14.71 -19.87
C LYS A 189 4.11 15.20 -18.84
N THR A 190 3.19 16.06 -19.26
CA THR A 190 2.11 16.60 -18.45
C THR A 190 1.22 15.45 -17.99
N PHE A 191 1.53 14.90 -16.82
CA PHE A 191 0.71 13.88 -16.18
C PHE A 191 -0.62 14.53 -15.79
N HIS A 192 -1.64 14.29 -16.61
CA HIS A 192 -3.04 14.52 -16.23
C HIS A 192 -3.35 13.67 -15.01
N HIS A 193 -3.27 14.30 -13.84
CA HIS A 193 -3.62 13.68 -12.56
C HIS A 193 -5.11 13.88 -12.31
N THR A 194 -5.79 12.82 -11.88
CA THR A 194 -7.17 12.92 -11.42
C THR A 194 -7.18 13.45 -9.99
N THR A 195 -7.91 14.52 -9.72
CA THR A 195 -8.10 15.03 -8.35
C THR A 195 -9.44 14.54 -7.81
N ILE A 196 -9.42 13.96 -6.61
CA ILE A 196 -10.60 13.47 -5.90
C ILE A 196 -10.66 14.18 -4.55
N LYS A 197 -11.72 14.93 -4.30
CA LYS A 197 -11.97 15.65 -3.05
C LYS A 197 -13.30 15.21 -2.48
N LEU A 198 -13.34 14.91 -1.19
CA LEU A 198 -14.56 14.45 -0.53
C LEU A 198 -15.45 15.61 -0.04
N ASN A 199 -16.76 15.42 -0.18
CA ASN A 199 -17.78 16.21 0.49
C ASN A 199 -18.01 15.73 1.94
N LYS A 200 -18.71 16.55 2.75
CA LYS A 200 -18.95 16.29 4.19
C LYS A 200 -19.52 14.90 4.50
N ASN A 201 -20.45 14.42 3.67
CA ASN A 201 -21.14 13.14 3.86
C ASN A 201 -20.50 11.99 3.07
N GLU A 202 -19.39 12.25 2.37
CA GLU A 202 -18.65 11.25 1.62
C GLU A 202 -17.52 10.65 2.46
N ARG A 203 -17.18 9.40 2.17
CA ARG A 203 -16.08 8.67 2.78
C ARG A 203 -15.24 7.98 1.72
N MET A 204 -13.94 7.91 1.99
CA MET A 204 -13.04 7.00 1.29
C MET A 204 -12.86 5.75 2.15
N LEU A 205 -12.99 4.57 1.56
CA LEU A 205 -12.58 3.32 2.21
C LEU A 205 -11.09 3.12 1.93
N LEU A 206 -10.28 2.88 2.97
CA LEU A 206 -8.86 2.62 2.83
C LEU A 206 -8.55 1.19 3.31
N PHE A 207 -8.31 0.30 2.35
CA PHE A 207 -8.12 -1.13 2.55
C PHE A 207 -6.63 -1.49 2.55
N MET A 208 -6.11 -1.95 3.69
CA MET A 208 -4.67 -2.14 3.94
C MET A 208 -4.34 -3.51 4.60
N PRO A 209 -4.86 -4.64 4.09
CA PRO A 209 -4.98 -5.91 4.82
C PRO A 209 -3.67 -6.66 5.10
N HIS A 210 -2.56 -6.27 4.48
CA HIS A 210 -1.21 -6.84 4.70
C HIS A 210 -0.13 -5.74 4.79
N CYS A 211 -0.52 -4.49 5.04
CA CYS A 211 0.45 -3.40 5.19
C CYS A 211 1.25 -3.55 6.49
N ASP A 212 2.54 -3.28 6.45
CA ASP A 212 3.34 -3.20 7.69
C ASP A 212 3.05 -1.90 8.46
N ILE A 213 3.49 -1.88 9.73
CA ILE A 213 3.27 -0.75 10.63
C ILE A 213 3.91 0.57 10.13
N CYS A 214 4.96 0.50 9.32
CA CYS A 214 5.62 1.69 8.78
C CYS A 214 4.77 2.31 7.68
N LEU A 215 4.24 1.50 6.75
CA LEU A 215 3.32 1.95 5.71
C LEU A 215 1.99 2.44 6.29
N TYR A 216 1.43 1.75 7.28
CA TYR A 216 0.28 2.25 8.04
C TYR A 216 0.56 3.62 8.64
N GLY A 217 1.65 3.76 9.38
CA GLY A 217 2.04 5.00 10.02
C GLY A 217 2.23 6.13 9.03
N GLU A 218 2.89 5.88 7.89
CA GLU A 218 3.13 6.88 6.84
C GLU A 218 1.83 7.33 6.19
N VAL A 219 0.94 6.40 5.84
CA VAL A 219 -0.36 6.71 5.21
C VAL A 219 -1.24 7.51 6.16
N LEU A 220 -1.39 7.07 7.41
CA LEU A 220 -2.16 7.76 8.45
C LEU A 220 -1.62 9.16 8.72
N TYR A 221 -0.29 9.28 8.82
CA TYR A 221 0.39 10.55 9.02
C TYR A 221 0.15 11.52 7.85
N ASN A 222 0.24 11.06 6.59
CA ASN A 222 0.01 11.91 5.43
C ASN A 222 -1.44 12.41 5.36
N ILE A 223 -2.41 11.54 5.64
CA ILE A 223 -3.84 11.90 5.71
C ILE A 223 -4.09 12.91 6.84
N PHE A 224 -3.49 12.73 8.01
CA PHE A 224 -3.70 13.66 9.13
C PHE A 224 -3.05 15.03 8.90
N ILE A 225 -1.81 15.05 8.42
CA ILE A 225 -1.00 16.26 8.36
C ILE A 225 -1.31 17.06 7.11
N TYR A 226 -1.28 16.43 5.95
CA TYR A 226 -1.44 17.08 4.65
C TYR A 226 -2.85 16.95 4.07
N GLU A 227 -3.76 16.22 4.73
CA GLU A 227 -5.15 15.99 4.29
C GLU A 227 -5.26 15.46 2.85
N GLN A 228 -4.28 14.63 2.48
CA GLN A 228 -4.17 14.08 1.15
C GLN A 228 -3.37 12.76 1.09
N LEU A 229 -3.64 11.98 0.05
CA LEU A 229 -2.72 10.96 -0.48
C LEU A 229 -2.42 11.28 -1.94
N ARG A 230 -1.13 11.27 -2.32
CA ARG A 230 -0.69 11.62 -3.68
C ARG A 230 -0.01 10.44 -4.38
N TYR A 231 -0.49 10.14 -5.57
CA TYR A 231 0.10 9.25 -6.56
C TYR A 231 0.28 10.02 -7.86
N ALA A 232 1.19 9.60 -8.74
CA ALA A 232 1.53 10.29 -9.98
C ALA A 232 0.33 10.51 -10.91
N ASN A 233 -0.67 9.62 -10.86
CA ASN A 233 -1.88 9.69 -11.68
C ASN A 233 -3.15 10.10 -10.90
N VAL A 234 -3.14 10.11 -9.56
CA VAL A 234 -4.30 10.46 -8.74
C VAL A 234 -3.88 11.18 -7.46
N HIS A 235 -4.50 12.33 -7.18
CA HIS A 235 -4.41 13.03 -5.91
C HIS A 235 -5.75 12.94 -5.18
N PHE A 236 -5.74 12.43 -3.96
CA PHE A 236 -6.91 12.35 -3.09
C PHE A 236 -6.80 13.39 -1.99
N PHE A 237 -7.87 14.10 -1.68
CA PHE A 237 -7.94 15.12 -0.63
C PHE A 237 -9.04 14.76 0.37
N PHE A 238 -8.62 14.32 1.56
CA PHE A 238 -9.47 13.86 2.66
C PHE A 238 -8.67 13.78 3.97
N ASN A 239 -9.40 13.75 5.09
CA ASN A 239 -8.85 13.60 6.45
C ASN A 239 -9.24 12.25 7.08
N LEU A 240 -8.75 11.98 8.30
CA LEU A 240 -9.01 10.73 9.01
C LEU A 240 -10.50 10.50 9.31
N ASP A 241 -11.24 11.52 9.77
CA ASP A 241 -12.69 11.48 10.06
C ASP A 241 -13.54 11.15 8.81
N ASN A 242 -13.03 11.52 7.63
CA ASN A 242 -13.60 11.20 6.32
C ASN A 242 -13.14 9.83 5.74
N THR A 243 -12.44 9.01 6.52
CA THR A 243 -11.91 7.70 6.08
C THR A 243 -12.47 6.53 6.88
N ILE A 244 -12.87 5.47 6.20
CA ILE A 244 -13.17 4.16 6.81
C ILE A 244 -11.96 3.27 6.54
N PHE A 245 -11.18 2.97 7.57
CA PHE A 245 -10.03 2.08 7.45
C PHE A 245 -10.46 0.63 7.63
N LEU A 246 -9.93 -0.25 6.79
CA LEU A 246 -10.20 -1.68 6.81
C LEU A 246 -8.88 -2.44 6.62
N GLY A 247 -8.50 -3.26 7.59
CA GLY A 247 -7.24 -4.00 7.56
C GLY A 247 -6.79 -4.37 8.97
N ASN A 248 -5.48 -4.39 9.20
CA ASN A 248 -4.89 -4.79 10.47
C ASN A 248 -5.43 -3.99 11.67
N SER A 249 -5.47 -4.66 12.82
CA SER A 249 -5.90 -4.16 14.11
C SER A 249 -4.87 -3.22 14.73
N PHE A 250 -5.29 -2.07 15.27
CA PHE A 250 -4.41 -1.27 16.12
C PHE A 250 -4.19 -1.89 17.50
N ASP A 251 -5.11 -2.73 18.00
CA ASP A 251 -4.88 -3.52 19.22
C ASP A 251 -3.67 -4.46 19.05
N TYR A 252 -3.50 -5.09 17.88
CA TYR A 252 -2.31 -5.90 17.57
C TYR A 252 -1.02 -5.10 17.73
N TYR A 253 -0.97 -3.85 17.24
CA TYR A 253 0.19 -2.98 17.42
C TYR A 253 0.32 -2.48 18.87
N LYS A 254 -0.80 -2.19 19.55
CA LYS A 254 -0.86 -1.70 20.94
C LYS A 254 -0.29 -2.72 21.94
N GLU A 255 -0.66 -3.99 21.82
CA GLU A 255 -0.05 -5.10 22.58
C GLU A 255 1.47 -5.17 22.40
N ARG A 256 1.96 -4.72 21.24
CA ARG A 256 3.36 -4.80 20.80
C ARG A 256 4.09 -3.46 20.86
N ILE A 257 3.51 -2.43 21.51
CA ILE A 257 4.05 -1.06 21.58
C ILE A 257 5.51 -0.99 22.05
N PHE A 258 5.89 -1.89 22.96
CA PHE A 258 7.26 -2.03 23.48
C PHE A 258 8.31 -2.35 22.41
N LEU A 259 7.93 -3.03 21.32
CA LEU A 259 8.81 -3.32 20.18
C LEU A 259 9.10 -2.06 19.35
N TYR A 260 8.16 -1.11 19.33
CA TYR A 260 8.21 0.05 18.45
C TYR A 260 8.81 1.28 19.11
N LYS A 261 8.78 1.36 20.44
CA LYS A 261 9.35 2.46 21.26
C LYS A 261 8.98 3.84 20.66
N PRO A 262 7.68 4.23 20.70
CA PRO A 262 7.18 5.42 20.02
C PRO A 262 7.60 6.73 20.73
N PHE A 263 8.90 7.01 20.74
CA PHE A 263 9.56 8.10 21.43
C PHE A 263 10.10 9.11 20.42
N GLY A 264 9.24 9.79 19.68
CA GLY A 264 9.73 10.85 18.79
C GLY A 264 8.64 11.67 18.09
N LEU A 265 9.03 12.84 17.60
CA LEU A 265 8.16 13.78 16.90
C LEU A 265 8.81 14.26 15.60
N PRO A 266 8.04 14.54 14.54
CA PRO A 266 8.58 15.18 13.35
C PRO A 266 9.17 16.57 13.66
N SER A 267 10.18 16.99 12.90
CA SER A 267 10.83 18.30 13.06
C SER A 267 9.85 19.48 12.96
N TYR A 268 9.00 19.52 11.93
CA TYR A 268 8.01 20.60 11.76
C TYR A 268 6.91 20.59 12.84
N ILE A 269 6.69 19.46 13.55
CA ILE A 269 5.79 19.44 14.71
C ILE A 269 6.45 20.11 15.91
N ILE A 270 7.75 19.85 16.14
CA ILE A 270 8.52 20.56 17.16
C ILE A 270 8.50 22.06 16.87
N GLN A 271 8.77 22.46 15.63
CA GLN A 271 8.68 23.86 15.19
C GLN A 271 7.28 24.46 15.43
N MET A 272 6.22 23.77 14.99
CA MET A 272 4.83 24.21 15.21
C MET A 272 4.51 24.39 16.70
N LEU A 273 5.04 23.53 17.59
CA LEU A 273 4.85 23.67 19.03
C LEU A 273 5.65 24.85 19.60
N GLN A 274 6.87 25.11 19.12
CA GLN A 274 7.68 26.28 19.48
C GLN A 274 7.03 27.60 19.04
N GLU A 275 6.44 27.63 17.85
CA GLU A 275 5.69 28.80 17.34
C GLU A 275 4.39 29.07 18.12
N ASN A 276 3.96 28.16 19.00
CA ASN A 276 2.69 28.24 19.73
C ASN A 276 2.85 28.04 21.26
N GLU A 277 4.05 28.19 21.84
CA GLU A 277 4.31 27.92 23.26
C GLU A 277 3.35 28.64 24.22
N ASP A 278 3.19 29.95 24.04
CA ASP A 278 2.33 30.79 24.89
C ASP A 278 0.87 30.37 24.81
N ILE A 279 0.38 30.10 23.59
CA ILE A 279 -1.00 29.69 23.30
C ILE A 279 -1.30 28.31 23.88
N LEU A 280 -0.32 27.40 23.86
CA LEU A 280 -0.46 26.01 24.31
C LEU A 280 -0.10 25.82 25.80
N ASN A 281 0.36 26.87 26.47
CA ASN A 281 0.94 26.85 27.82
C ASN A 281 1.90 25.65 27.98
N LEU A 282 2.96 25.67 27.18
CA LEU A 282 3.89 24.57 27.01
C LEU A 282 5.29 25.14 26.72
N LYS A 283 6.27 24.78 27.54
CA LYS A 283 7.68 25.17 27.37
C LYS A 283 8.45 24.04 26.69
N ILE A 284 8.98 24.28 25.50
CA ILE A 284 9.81 23.35 24.75
C ILE A 284 11.24 23.38 25.30
N ASN A 285 11.77 22.22 25.67
CA ASN A 285 13.18 22.07 25.98
C ASN A 285 13.94 21.63 24.73
N GLU A 286 15.00 22.35 24.35
CA GLU A 286 15.78 22.08 23.13
C GLU A 286 16.41 20.68 23.13
N THR A 287 17.06 20.28 24.23
CA THR A 287 17.70 18.96 24.38
C THR A 287 16.70 17.81 24.17
N ASN A 288 15.54 17.88 24.83
CA ASN A 288 14.48 16.89 24.70
C ASN A 288 13.94 16.87 23.26
N SER A 289 13.80 18.04 22.63
CA SER A 289 13.25 18.17 21.28
C SER A 289 14.18 17.60 20.22
N PHE A 290 15.48 17.85 20.34
CA PHE A 290 16.49 17.24 19.49
C PHE A 290 16.47 15.69 19.58
N GLN A 291 16.32 15.14 20.79
CA GLN A 291 16.19 13.69 20.98
C GLN A 291 14.89 13.15 20.36
N LEU A 292 13.75 13.81 20.58
CA LEU A 292 12.46 13.43 20.00
C LEU A 292 12.48 13.50 18.47
N GLN A 293 13.14 14.50 17.88
CA GLN A 293 13.31 14.63 16.44
C GLN A 293 14.11 13.45 15.87
N LYS A 294 15.27 13.15 16.47
CA LYS A 294 16.19 12.10 16.02
C LYS A 294 15.55 10.71 16.01
N ASN A 295 14.63 10.47 16.93
CA ASN A 295 14.02 9.16 17.16
C ASN A 295 12.71 8.93 16.38
N PHE A 296 12.15 9.94 15.71
CA PHE A 296 10.85 9.82 15.03
C PHE A 296 10.84 8.79 13.89
N LYS A 297 9.75 8.02 13.81
CA LYS A 297 9.41 7.13 12.69
C LYS A 297 7.92 7.26 12.40
N TYR A 298 7.51 7.15 11.15
CA TYR A 298 6.09 7.23 10.80
C TYR A 298 5.20 6.21 11.54
N SER A 299 5.71 5.00 11.81
CA SER A 299 5.01 3.99 12.62
C SER A 299 4.64 4.46 14.02
N HIS A 300 5.33 5.47 14.58
CA HIS A 300 4.99 6.05 15.88
C HIS A 300 3.60 6.70 15.86
N PHE A 301 3.17 7.21 14.70
CA PHE A 301 1.92 7.96 14.58
C PHE A 301 0.68 7.16 14.95
N ILE A 302 0.65 5.85 14.65
CA ILE A 302 -0.43 4.92 15.04
C ILE A 302 -0.68 4.97 16.55
N PHE A 303 0.39 5.02 17.36
CA PHE A 303 0.30 5.06 18.81
C PHE A 303 -0.24 6.39 19.34
N TYR A 304 -0.07 7.47 18.59
CA TYR A 304 -0.54 8.81 18.97
C TYR A 304 -2.02 9.00 18.63
N ILE A 305 -2.50 8.38 17.55
CA ILE A 305 -3.91 8.47 17.13
C ILE A 305 -4.83 7.39 17.71
N LEU A 306 -4.31 6.30 18.31
CA LEU A 306 -5.17 5.20 18.78
C LEU A 306 -6.26 5.65 19.76
N ASN A 307 -5.98 6.66 20.59
CA ASN A 307 -6.94 7.23 21.55
C ASN A 307 -8.13 7.95 20.89
N PHE A 308 -7.99 8.33 19.61
CA PHE A 308 -9.03 8.99 18.81
C PHE A 308 -9.67 8.03 17.78
N SER A 309 -9.33 6.75 17.85
CA SER A 309 -9.87 5.73 16.96
C SER A 309 -10.91 4.87 17.67
N LYS A 310 -12.03 4.58 17.00
CA LYS A 310 -12.96 3.52 17.38
C LYS A 310 -12.73 2.34 16.46
N GLN A 311 -12.28 1.24 17.04
CA GLN A 311 -12.00 0.00 16.33
C GLN A 311 -13.10 -1.04 16.58
N VAL A 312 -13.44 -1.80 15.54
CA VAL A 312 -14.29 -3.00 15.63
C VAL A 312 -13.54 -4.18 15.04
N ASN A 313 -13.02 -5.03 15.92
CA ASN A 313 -12.32 -6.26 15.56
C ASN A 313 -13.25 -7.26 14.87
N PHE A 314 -12.73 -7.95 13.85
CA PHE A 314 -13.43 -8.95 13.09
C PHE A 314 -12.74 -10.32 13.24
N PRO A 315 -13.48 -11.40 13.62
CA PRO A 315 -12.87 -12.72 13.73
C PRO A 315 -12.47 -13.23 12.34
N VAL A 316 -11.21 -13.62 12.20
CA VAL A 316 -10.70 -14.28 10.98
C VAL A 316 -10.56 -15.77 11.27
N TYR A 317 -11.21 -16.61 10.47
CA TYR A 317 -11.13 -18.07 10.63
C TYR A 317 -9.85 -18.60 9.96
N PHE A 318 -9.43 -19.81 10.31
CA PHE A 318 -8.12 -20.35 9.92
C PHE A 318 -7.96 -20.48 8.39
N GLU A 319 -9.06 -20.66 7.65
CA GLU A 319 -9.08 -20.75 6.19
C GLU A 319 -8.76 -19.40 5.53
N GLN A 320 -9.09 -18.27 6.16
CA GLN A 320 -8.81 -16.92 5.64
C GLN A 320 -7.61 -16.24 6.29
N ILE A 321 -6.97 -16.83 7.32
CA ILE A 321 -5.83 -16.20 8.03
C ILE A 321 -4.63 -15.91 7.12
N SER A 322 -4.46 -16.67 6.04
CA SER A 322 -3.43 -16.39 5.02
C SER A 322 -3.73 -15.15 4.17
N ALA A 323 -5.00 -14.74 4.10
CA ALA A 323 -5.48 -13.56 3.39
C ALA A 323 -5.71 -12.36 4.33
N PHE A 324 -5.80 -12.55 5.64
CA PHE A 324 -5.93 -11.48 6.62
C PHE A 324 -5.20 -11.90 7.90
N ASN A 325 -4.10 -11.22 8.26
CA ASN A 325 -3.40 -11.51 9.52
C ASN A 325 -4.29 -11.17 10.73
N ASP A 326 -5.01 -10.07 10.56
CA ASP A 326 -6.00 -9.49 11.45
C ASP A 326 -6.90 -8.58 10.60
N LEU A 327 -8.19 -8.49 10.94
CA LEU A 327 -9.12 -7.61 10.25
C LEU A 327 -9.93 -6.81 11.25
N ALA A 328 -9.93 -5.50 11.08
CA ALA A 328 -10.67 -4.55 11.88
C ALA A 328 -11.21 -3.43 10.99
N ILE A 329 -12.37 -2.90 11.38
CA ILE A 329 -12.88 -1.63 10.86
C ILE A 329 -12.45 -0.55 11.84
N VAL A 330 -11.64 0.41 11.40
CA VAL A 330 -11.17 1.53 12.21
C VAL A 330 -11.81 2.82 11.69
N LEU A 331 -12.43 3.55 12.61
CA LEU A 331 -13.09 4.83 12.38
C LEU A 331 -12.42 5.88 13.25
N PHE A 332 -12.18 7.06 12.71
CA PHE A 332 -11.66 8.17 13.50
C PHE A 332 -12.80 9.02 14.06
N CYS A 333 -12.74 9.24 15.38
CA CYS A 333 -13.54 10.23 16.07
C CYS A 333 -12.88 11.60 15.93
N LYS A 334 -13.66 12.67 16.13
CA LYS A 334 -13.18 14.06 16.03
C LYS A 334 -11.88 14.27 16.81
N ILE A 335 -10.79 14.45 16.07
CA ILE A 335 -9.47 14.74 16.63
C ILE A 335 -9.44 16.23 17.06
N PRO A 336 -8.75 16.61 18.15
CA PRO A 336 -8.46 18.01 18.45
C PRO A 336 -7.76 18.71 17.27
N ASN A 337 -7.72 20.04 17.28
CA ASN A 337 -6.92 20.76 16.30
C ASN A 337 -5.44 20.33 16.37
N LYS A 338 -4.71 20.44 15.25
CA LYS A 338 -3.34 19.90 15.13
C LYS A 338 -2.41 20.40 16.25
N PRO A 339 -2.39 21.70 16.64
CA PRO A 339 -1.60 22.18 17.78
C PRO A 339 -1.93 21.48 19.11
N ILE A 340 -3.22 21.40 19.49
CA ILE A 340 -3.64 20.76 20.76
C ILE A 340 -3.31 19.27 20.76
N PHE A 341 -3.59 18.56 19.66
CA PHE A 341 -3.25 17.14 19.52
C PHE A 341 -1.75 16.91 19.76
N TRP A 342 -0.89 17.64 19.06
CA TRP A 342 0.56 17.46 19.18
C TRP A 342 1.12 17.95 20.52
N ALA A 343 0.52 18.96 21.14
CA ALA A 343 0.87 19.38 22.51
C ALA A 343 0.57 18.27 23.52
N THR A 344 -0.56 17.58 23.38
CA THR A 344 -0.90 16.40 24.20
C THR A 344 0.11 15.27 23.99
N VAL A 345 0.48 14.97 22.74
CA VAL A 345 1.52 13.96 22.43
C VAL A 345 2.87 14.35 23.04
N TYR A 346 3.31 15.61 22.91
CA TYR A 346 4.56 16.09 23.50
C TYR A 346 4.59 15.93 25.03
N LYS A 347 3.52 16.36 25.73
CA LYS A 347 3.38 16.20 27.19
C LYS A 347 3.43 14.72 27.60
N PHE A 348 2.79 13.83 26.84
CA PHE A 348 2.88 12.37 27.05
C PHE A 348 4.30 11.84 26.89
N LEU A 349 5.00 12.21 25.80
CA LEU A 349 6.36 11.74 25.52
C LEU A 349 7.37 12.22 26.56
N LEU A 350 7.24 13.46 27.07
CA LEU A 350 8.06 13.92 28.20
C LEU A 350 7.76 13.17 29.50
N GLY A 351 6.51 12.76 29.72
CA GLY A 351 6.14 11.92 30.86
C GLY A 351 6.78 10.52 30.80
N GLN A 352 6.91 9.96 29.60
CA GLN A 352 7.55 8.66 29.35
C GLN A 352 9.09 8.74 29.34
N ALA A 353 9.67 9.91 29.06
CA ALA A 353 11.13 10.13 29.03
C ALA A 353 11.76 10.31 30.43
N LYS A 354 10.96 10.30 31.49
CA LYS A 354 11.44 10.23 32.89
C LYS A 354 11.73 8.78 33.27
N ILE A 355 12.94 8.33 32.92
CA ILE A 355 13.62 7.15 33.49
C ILE A 355 14.93 7.65 34.11
#